data_AF-A0A450SYW8-F1
#
_entry.id   AF-A0A450SYW8-F1
#
_cell.length_a   1.000
_cell.length_b   1.000
_cell.length_c   1.000
_cell.angle_alpha   90.00
_cell.angle_beta   90.00
_cell.angle_gamma   90.00
#
_symmetry.space_group_name_H-M   'P 1'
#
loop_
_entity.id
_entity.type
_entity.pdbx_description
1 polymer ?
#
loop_
_entity_poly.entity_id
_entity_poly.type
_entity_poly.pdbx_seq_one_letter_code
_entity_poly.pdbx_strand_id
1 'polypeptide(L)' 'MPRGPQGQKRPADAIGLAVMVAKIATGEIEDNKKSGRVRSGKAGGAARAGSLTPDARQAIALKAANTRWEASVL' A
#
# COMPACT_ATOMS: atom_id res chain seq x y z
N MET A 1 7.40 -23.18 6.86
CA MET A 1 6.75 -22.73 5.61
C MET A 1 6.39 -21.26 5.71
N PRO A 2 6.61 -20.45 4.64
CA PRO A 2 5.95 -19.16 4.51
C PRO A 2 4.42 -19.33 4.53
N ARG A 3 3.70 -18.38 5.13
CA ARG A 3 2.23 -18.33 5.14
C ARG A 3 1.75 -17.45 4.00
N GLY A 4 0.55 -17.72 3.50
CA GLY A 4 -0.11 -16.80 2.59
C GLY A 4 -0.60 -15.52 3.27
N PRO A 5 -1.08 -14.55 2.50
CA PRO A 5 -1.42 -13.20 2.96
C PRO A 5 -2.69 -13.17 3.83
N GLN A 6 -3.52 -14.21 3.83
CA GLN A 6 -4.59 -14.43 4.81
C GLN A 6 -4.16 -15.32 6.00
N GLY A 7 -2.87 -15.65 6.12
CA GLY A 7 -2.35 -16.50 7.20
C GLY A 7 -2.49 -18.00 6.93
N GLN A 8 -2.92 -18.39 5.73
CA GLN A 8 -3.07 -19.78 5.31
C GLN A 8 -1.71 -20.51 5.28
N LYS A 9 -1.70 -21.75 5.74
CA LYS A 9 -0.53 -22.63 5.62
C LYS A 9 -0.35 -23.03 4.16
N ARG A 10 0.89 -23.03 3.68
CA ARG A 10 1.23 -23.61 2.37
C ARG A 10 1.55 -25.11 2.55
N PRO A 11 1.16 -25.98 1.61
CA PRO A 11 1.62 -27.37 1.57
C PRO A 11 3.15 -27.46 1.57
N ALA A 12 3.68 -28.54 2.15
CA ALA A 12 5.14 -28.72 2.31
C ALA A 12 5.77 -29.39 1.09
N ASP A 13 4.98 -30.26 0.47
CA ASP A 13 5.35 -31.05 -0.68
C ASP A 13 5.20 -30.25 -1.98
N ALA A 14 6.04 -30.60 -2.95
CA ALA A 14 6.10 -29.89 -4.23
C ALA A 14 4.79 -30.00 -5.04
N ILE A 15 4.11 -31.14 -4.98
CA ILE A 15 2.88 -31.41 -5.74
C ILE A 15 1.74 -30.56 -5.21
N GLY A 16 1.50 -30.59 -3.90
CA GLY A 16 0.49 -29.78 -3.23
C GLY A 16 0.74 -28.29 -3.41
N LEU A 17 2.01 -27.87 -3.40
CA LEU A 17 2.37 -26.48 -3.70
C LEU A 17 2.02 -26.12 -5.16
N ALA A 18 2.35 -26.97 -6.13
CA ALA A 18 2.04 -26.74 -7.55
C ALA A 18 0.53 -26.63 -7.79
N VAL A 19 -0.26 -27.51 -7.18
CA VAL A 19 -1.74 -27.45 -7.25
C VAL A 19 -2.26 -26.16 -6.62
N MET A 20 -1.72 -25.75 -5.47
CA MET A 20 -2.11 -24.49 -4.84
C MET A 20 -1.80 -23.29 -5.73
N VAL A 21 -0.60 -23.24 -6.34
CA VAL A 21 -0.20 -22.18 -7.27
C VAL A 21 -1.13 -22.14 -8.49
N ALA A 22 -1.48 -23.29 -9.05
CA ALA A 22 -2.42 -23.36 -10.17
C ALA A 22 -3.79 -22.75 -9.80
N LYS A 23 -4.34 -23.07 -8.63
CA LYS A 23 -5.60 -22.52 -8.13
C LYS A 23 -5.56 -21.00 -7.90
N ILE A 24 -4.40 -20.47 -7.50
CA ILE A 24 -4.21 -19.02 -7.37
C ILE A 24 -4.19 -18.36 -8.74
N ALA A 25 -3.48 -18.97 -9.70
CA ALA A 25 -3.39 -18.48 -11.07
C ALA A 25 -4.74 -18.50 -11.80
N THR A 26 -5.60 -19.48 -11.52
CA THR A 26 -6.98 -19.55 -12.06
C THR A 26 -7.96 -18.66 -11.31
N GLY A 27 -7.56 -18.06 -10.18
CA GLY A 27 -8.43 -17.23 -9.35
C GLY A 27 -9.40 -18.00 -8.46
N GLU A 28 -9.30 -19.33 -8.39
CA GLU A 28 -10.05 -20.16 -7.44
C GLU A 28 -9.67 -19.86 -5.98
N ILE A 29 -8.43 -19.45 -5.75
CA ILE A 29 -7.92 -19.03 -4.44
C ILE A 29 -7.41 -17.59 -4.52
N GLU A 30 -7.98 -16.72 -3.69
CA GLU A 30 -7.49 -15.34 -3.55
C GLU A 30 -6.18 -15.29 -2.75
N ASP A 31 -5.15 -14.67 -3.31
CA ASP A 31 -3.81 -14.60 -2.73
C ASP A 31 -3.17 -13.20 -2.87
N ASN A 32 -3.97 -12.15 -2.67
CA ASN A 32 -3.55 -10.78 -2.96
C ASN A 32 -3.89 -9.77 -1.85
N LYS A 33 -4.13 -10.23 -0.61
CA LYS A 33 -4.52 -9.33 0.49
C LYS A 33 -3.46 -8.24 0.70
N LYS A 34 -3.86 -6.99 0.45
CA LYS A 34 -3.00 -5.82 0.65
C LYS A 34 -2.55 -5.72 2.10
N SER A 35 -1.30 -5.32 2.30
CA SER A 35 -0.76 -5.13 3.64
C SER A 35 -1.55 -4.06 4.41
N GLY A 36 -1.54 -4.18 5.74
CA GLY A 36 -2.15 -3.17 6.61
C GLY A 36 -1.62 -1.75 6.35
N ARG A 37 -0.32 -1.64 5.99
CA ARG A 37 0.32 -0.37 5.63
C ARG A 37 -0.28 0.28 4.38
N VAL A 38 -0.63 -0.49 3.35
CA VAL A 38 -1.29 0.05 2.15
C VAL A 38 -2.70 0.54 2.48
N ARG A 39 -3.45 -0.24 3.28
CA ARG A 39 -4.81 0.12 3.69
C ARG A 39 -4.82 1.41 4.52
N SER A 40 -3.97 1.50 5.54
CA SER A 40 -3.87 2.68 6.40
C SER A 40 -3.34 3.90 5.63
N GLY A 41 -2.36 3.71 4.73
CA GLY A 41 -1.84 4.77 3.87
C GLY A 41 -2.91 5.40 2.98
N LYS A 42 -3.72 4.57 2.31
CA LYS A 42 -4.83 5.06 1.47
C LYS A 42 -5.89 5.80 2.30
N ALA A 43 -6.28 5.24 3.44
CA ALA A 43 -7.26 5.86 4.33
C ALA A 43 -6.78 7.22 4.87
N GLY A 44 -5.55 7.27 5.40
CA GLY A 44 -4.97 8.50 5.93
C GLY A 44 -4.73 9.57 4.86
N GLY A 45 -4.32 9.17 3.65
CA GLY A 45 -4.16 10.09 2.52
C GLY A 45 -5.49 10.73 2.11
N ALA A 46 -6.55 9.93 1.98
CA ALA A 46 -7.89 10.42 1.67
C ALA A 46 -8.42 11.36 2.76
N ALA A 47 -8.25 11.00 4.03
CA ALA A 47 -8.67 11.84 5.16
C ALA A 47 -7.98 13.21 5.15
N ARG A 48 -6.66 13.25 4.96
CA ARG A 48 -5.91 14.52 4.86
C ARG A 48 -6.34 15.36 3.67
N ALA A 49 -6.59 14.73 2.52
CA ALA A 49 -7.03 15.45 1.33
C ALA A 49 -8.43 16.06 1.52
N GLY A 50 -9.35 15.32 2.15
CA GLY A 50 -10.71 15.79 2.45
C GLY A 50 -10.78 16.87 3.53
N SER A 51 -9.88 16.86 4.52
CA SER A 51 -9.89 17.83 5.60
C SER A 51 -9.33 19.21 5.23
N LEU A 52 -8.63 19.33 4.09
CA LEU A 52 -8.00 20.58 3.66
C LEU A 52 -8.89 21.38 2.71
N THR A 53 -8.96 22.70 2.92
CA THR A 53 -9.55 23.64 1.95
C THR A 53 -8.57 23.94 0.81
N PRO A 54 -9.04 24.45 -0.35
CA PRO A 54 -8.15 24.89 -1.43
C PRO A 54 -7.07 25.88 -0.97
N ASP A 55 -7.45 26.89 -0.19
CA ASP A 55 -6.52 27.92 0.29
C ASP A 55 -5.48 27.34 1.25
N ALA A 56 -5.89 26.42 2.14
CA ALA A 56 -4.97 25.72 3.03
C ALA A 56 -3.97 24.86 2.24
N ARG A 57 -4.43 24.18 1.16
CA ARG A 57 -3.54 23.45 0.25
C ARG A 57 -2.54 24.38 -0.42
N GLN A 58 -2.98 25.54 -0.89
CA GLN A 58 -2.11 26.53 -1.53
C GLN A 58 -1.06 27.07 -0.56
N ALA A 59 -1.44 27.42 0.67
CA ALA A 59 -0.52 27.90 1.69
C ALA A 59 0.56 26.86 2.05
N ILE A 60 0.17 25.59 2.18
CA ILE A 60 1.11 24.49 2.42
C ILE A 60 2.08 24.33 1.24
N ALA A 61 1.58 24.40 0.00
CA ALA A 61 2.40 24.27 -1.19
C ALA A 61 3.42 25.42 -1.33
N LEU A 62 3.00 26.67 -1.07
CA LEU A 62 3.87 27.84 -1.07
C LEU A 62 4.98 27.70 -0.01
N LYS A 63 4.61 27.32 1.22
CA LYS A 63 5.58 27.08 2.29
C LYS A 63 6.60 26.01 1.90
N ALA A 64 6.15 24.90 1.34
CA ALA A 64 7.02 23.81 0.89
C ALA A 64 7.98 24.25 -0.24
N ALA A 65 7.49 25.04 -1.20
CA ALA A 65 8.30 25.61 -2.26
C ALA A 65 9.40 26.52 -1.70
N ASN A 66 9.04 27.47 -0.84
CA ASN A 66 10.01 28.38 -0.22
C ASN A 66 11.10 27.61 0.52
N THR A 67 10.74 26.63 1.36
CA THR A 67 11.74 25.81 2.07
C THR A 67 12.65 25.01 1.14
N ARG A 68 12.13 24.52 0.00
CA ARG A 68 12.93 23.78 -0.98
C ARG A 68 13.95 24.70 -1.66
N TRP A 69 13.53 25.91 -2.03
CA TRP A 69 14.38 26.86 -2.74
C TRP A 69 15.38 27.55 -1.81
N GLU A 70 15.02 27.86 -0.56
CA GLU A 70 15.96 28.37 0.45
C GLU A 70 17.08 27.36 0.75
N ALA A 71 16.75 26.07 0.85
CA ALA A 71 17.74 25.01 1.06
C ALA A 71 18.68 24.78 -0.14
N SER A 72 18.41 25.37 -1.30
CA SER A 72 19.28 25.30 -2.49
C SER A 72 20.23 26.50 -2.63
N VAL A 73 20.10 27.51 -1.76
CA VAL A 73 20.87 28.77 -1.82
C VAL A 73 21.93 28.87 -0.71
N LEU A 74 22.13 27.80 0.07
CA LEU A 74 23.26 27.61 1.01
C LEU A 74 24.16 26.48 0.52
#